data_AF-A0A3M1DK28-F1
#
_entry.id   AF-A0A3M1DK28-F1
#
_cell.length_a   1.000
_cell.length_b   1.000
_cell.length_c   1.000
_cell.angle_alpha   90.00
_cell.angle_beta   90.00
_cell.angle_gamma   90.00
#
_symmetry.space_group_name_H-M   'P 1'
#
loop_
_entity.id
_entity.type
_entity.pdbx_description
1 polymer ?
#
loop_
_entity_poly.entity_id
_entity_poly.type
_entity_poly.pdbx_seq_one_letter_code
_entity_poly.pdbx_strand_id
1 'polypeptide(L)'
;MSRHLLKRVLTILVLSVFLPPSYVQSGWLEQGSNLLRNITGNSSGSNVQKEEIGAGLKEALRVGSERVVRQLGQTDGFNADPDIHIPLPDRLDQARSMLAMVGMQQSLDDLELRLNRAAEKAAPQARELFIEAIQALTLDDVMAIYKGP
;
A
#
# COMPACT_ATOMS: atom_id res chain seq x y z
N MET A 1 -6.48 -83.41 -50.16
CA MET A 1 -6.29 -81.94 -50.24
C MET A 1 -6.67 -81.25 -48.91
N SER A 2 -6.12 -81.69 -47.76
CA SER A 2 -6.60 -81.23 -46.43
C SER A 2 -5.49 -80.89 -45.41
N ARG A 3 -4.23 -80.80 -45.84
CA ARG A 3 -3.09 -80.51 -44.93
C ARG A 3 -2.68 -79.02 -44.87
N HIS A 4 -3.27 -78.17 -45.70
CA HIS A 4 -3.00 -76.73 -45.72
C HIS A 4 -4.00 -75.88 -44.91
N LEU A 5 -5.21 -76.40 -44.66
CA LEU A 5 -6.23 -75.72 -43.85
C LEU A 5 -5.91 -75.77 -42.35
N LEU A 6 -5.39 -76.89 -41.85
CA LEU A 6 -5.04 -77.04 -40.42
C LEU A 6 -3.87 -76.14 -39.99
N LYS A 7 -2.89 -75.91 -40.88
CA LYS A 7 -1.72 -75.06 -40.59
C LYS A 7 -2.06 -73.57 -40.51
N ARG A 8 -3.06 -73.13 -41.30
CA ARG A 8 -3.52 -71.72 -41.31
C ARG A 8 -4.33 -71.35 -40.07
N VAL A 9 -5.12 -72.29 -39.54
CA VAL A 9 -5.87 -72.11 -38.29
C VAL A 9 -4.93 -72.08 -37.07
N LEU A 10 -3.87 -72.89 -37.08
CA LEU A 10 -2.88 -72.93 -36.00
C LEU A 10 -2.01 -71.66 -35.94
N THR A 11 -1.68 -71.03 -37.08
CA THR A 11 -0.89 -69.78 -37.11
C THR A 11 -1.66 -68.54 -36.65
N ILE A 12 -3.00 -68.57 -36.61
CA ILE A 12 -3.82 -67.45 -36.12
C ILE A 12 -3.99 -67.50 -34.59
N LEU A 13 -3.84 -68.69 -33.98
CA LEU A 13 -4.07 -68.89 -32.55
C LEU A 13 -2.85 -68.57 -31.66
N VAL A 14 -1.65 -68.44 -32.23
CA VAL A 14 -0.39 -68.22 -31.48
C VAL A 14 0.02 -66.75 -31.40
N LEU A 15 -0.67 -65.84 -32.13
CA LEU A 15 -0.33 -64.41 -32.20
C LEU A 15 -1.32 -63.51 -31.44
N SER A 16 -1.80 -63.91 -30.25
CA SER A 16 -2.72 -63.07 -29.45
C SER A 16 -2.40 -62.96 -27.96
N VAL A 17 -1.26 -63.45 -27.48
CA VAL A 17 -0.98 -63.55 -26.02
C VAL A 17 0.27 -62.79 -25.58
N PHE A 18 0.73 -61.78 -26.34
CA PHE A 18 1.80 -60.91 -25.86
C PHE A 18 1.49 -59.43 -26.11
N LEU A 19 0.74 -58.82 -25.19
CA LEU A 19 0.68 -57.36 -25.03
C LEU A 19 1.24 -57.00 -23.63
N PRO A 20 2.21 -56.09 -23.51
CA PRO A 20 2.49 -55.44 -22.24
C PRO A 20 1.31 -54.52 -21.87
N PRO A 21 0.92 -54.39 -20.58
CA PRO A 21 -0.04 -53.38 -20.19
C PRO A 21 0.61 -52.00 -20.35
N SER A 22 0.13 -51.22 -21.30
CA SER A 22 0.41 -49.79 -21.40
C SER A 22 -0.38 -49.05 -20.33
N TYR A 23 0.30 -48.62 -19.27
CA TYR A 23 -0.26 -47.64 -18.33
C TYR A 23 -0.30 -46.29 -19.04
N VAL A 24 -1.45 -45.97 -19.62
CA VAL A 24 -1.76 -44.61 -20.08
C VAL A 24 -3.04 -44.20 -19.38
N GLN A 25 -3.02 -43.00 -18.80
CA GLN A 25 -4.15 -42.11 -18.53
C GLN A 25 -4.45 -41.80 -17.05
N SER A 26 -3.67 -40.87 -16.50
CA SER A 26 -4.09 -40.02 -15.37
C SER A 26 -3.91 -38.51 -15.61
N GLY A 27 -3.47 -38.09 -16.81
CA GLY A 27 -3.20 -36.68 -17.12
C GLY A 27 -4.43 -35.77 -17.17
N TRP A 28 -5.64 -36.31 -17.39
CA TRP A 28 -6.86 -35.49 -17.47
C TRP A 28 -7.30 -34.96 -16.09
N LEU A 29 -7.11 -35.76 -15.04
CA LEU A 29 -7.42 -35.35 -13.66
C LEU A 29 -6.40 -34.34 -13.16
N GLU A 30 -5.13 -34.51 -13.48
CA GLU A 30 -4.11 -33.50 -13.17
C GLU A 30 -4.41 -32.18 -13.89
N GLN A 31 -4.75 -32.23 -15.18
CA GLN A 31 -5.08 -31.04 -15.94
C GLN A 31 -6.35 -30.36 -15.42
N GLY A 32 -7.40 -31.11 -15.06
CA GLY A 32 -8.59 -30.58 -14.41
C GLY A 32 -8.31 -29.98 -13.03
N SER A 33 -7.48 -30.64 -12.23
CA SER A 33 -7.08 -30.13 -10.91
C SER A 33 -6.19 -28.89 -10.99
N ASN A 34 -5.32 -28.80 -12.01
CA ASN A 34 -4.49 -27.62 -12.26
C ASN A 34 -5.33 -26.44 -12.75
N LEU A 35 -6.34 -26.67 -13.60
CA LEU A 35 -7.29 -25.62 -13.98
C LEU A 35 -8.11 -25.17 -12.77
N LEU A 36 -8.60 -26.10 -11.96
CA LEU A 36 -9.35 -25.77 -10.75
C LEU A 36 -8.48 -25.01 -9.75
N ARG A 37 -7.23 -25.43 -9.53
CA ARG A 37 -6.26 -24.74 -8.67
C ARG A 37 -5.81 -23.39 -9.24
N ASN A 38 -5.84 -23.20 -10.56
CA ASN A 38 -5.59 -21.90 -11.17
C ASN A 38 -6.81 -20.96 -11.07
N ILE A 39 -8.03 -21.51 -10.99
CA ILE A 39 -9.28 -20.76 -10.78
C ILE A 39 -9.53 -20.47 -9.29
N THR A 40 -9.27 -21.43 -8.40
CA THR A 40 -9.46 -21.32 -6.94
C THR A 40 -8.24 -20.77 -6.22
N GLY A 41 -7.04 -20.96 -6.80
CA GLY A 41 -5.80 -20.33 -6.38
C GLY A 41 -5.52 -19.02 -7.11
N ASN A 42 -6.51 -18.48 -7.84
CA ASN A 42 -6.41 -17.17 -8.46
C ASN A 42 -6.35 -16.09 -7.37
N SER A 43 -5.12 -15.78 -6.99
CA SER A 43 -4.67 -14.66 -6.17
C SER A 43 -5.17 -13.29 -6.65
N SER A 44 -5.95 -13.20 -7.73
CA SER A 44 -6.66 -11.98 -8.13
C SER A 44 -7.59 -11.46 -7.04
N GLY A 45 -8.25 -12.33 -6.25
CA GLY A 45 -9.09 -11.85 -5.14
C GLY A 45 -8.28 -11.15 -4.05
N SER A 46 -7.11 -11.70 -3.69
CA SER A 46 -6.21 -11.11 -2.70
C SER A 46 -5.44 -9.90 -3.22
N ASN A 47 -5.17 -9.85 -4.53
CA ASN A 47 -4.54 -8.70 -5.16
C ASN A 47 -5.56 -7.55 -5.18
N VAL A 48 -6.75 -7.76 -5.76
CA VAL A 48 -7.80 -6.75 -5.84
C VAL A 48 -8.14 -6.17 -4.46
N GLN A 49 -8.18 -7.01 -3.42
CA GLN A 49 -8.34 -6.54 -2.03
C GLN A 49 -7.19 -5.63 -1.57
N LYS A 50 -5.93 -5.94 -1.87
CA LYS A 50 -4.78 -5.08 -1.54
C LYS A 50 -4.81 -3.78 -2.33
N GLU A 51 -5.20 -3.82 -3.61
CA GLU A 51 -5.35 -2.62 -4.42
C GLU A 51 -6.47 -1.71 -3.90
N GLU A 52 -7.62 -2.29 -3.49
CA GLU A 52 -8.72 -1.55 -2.87
C GLU A 52 -8.33 -0.93 -1.52
N ILE A 53 -7.64 -1.71 -0.66
CA ILE A 53 -7.07 -1.19 0.60
C ILE A 53 -6.08 -0.05 0.30
N GLY A 54 -5.24 -0.25 -0.71
CA GLY A 54 -4.24 0.72 -1.13
C GLY A 54 -4.86 2.05 -1.56
N ALA A 55 -5.87 1.98 -2.42
CA ALA A 55 -6.62 3.15 -2.88
C ALA A 55 -7.38 3.83 -1.73
N GLY A 56 -8.03 3.05 -0.86
CA GLY A 56 -8.75 3.56 0.30
C GLY A 56 -7.84 4.30 1.29
N LEU A 57 -6.65 3.76 1.57
CA LEU A 57 -5.71 4.41 2.48
C LEU A 57 -5.12 5.68 1.86
N LYS A 58 -4.76 5.67 0.57
CA LYS A 58 -4.32 6.89 -0.14
C LYS A 58 -5.37 7.99 -0.10
N GLU A 59 -6.64 7.65 -0.31
CA GLU A 59 -7.73 8.63 -0.22
C GLU A 59 -7.92 9.15 1.20
N ALA A 60 -7.85 8.28 2.21
CA ALA A 60 -7.92 8.68 3.61
C ALA A 60 -6.77 9.64 3.99
N LEU A 61 -5.55 9.35 3.54
CA LEU A 61 -4.38 10.23 3.72
C LEU A 61 -4.58 11.56 3.00
N ARG A 62 -5.05 11.54 1.75
CA ARG A 62 -5.31 12.76 0.97
C ARG A 62 -6.27 13.69 1.70
N VAL A 63 -7.42 13.16 2.13
CA VAL A 63 -8.43 13.94 2.84
C VAL A 63 -7.94 14.35 4.23
N GLY A 64 -7.22 13.48 4.93
CA GLY A 64 -6.61 13.76 6.23
C GLY A 64 -5.64 14.93 6.16
N SER A 65 -4.66 14.86 5.27
CA SER A 65 -3.70 15.94 5.01
C SER A 65 -4.39 17.23 4.58
N GLU A 66 -5.41 17.16 3.72
CA GLU A 66 -6.17 18.34 3.31
C GLU A 66 -6.89 19.01 4.50
N ARG A 67 -7.49 18.21 5.40
CA ARG A 67 -8.14 18.72 6.60
C ARG A 67 -7.13 19.37 7.55
N VAL A 68 -6.00 18.71 7.81
CA VAL A 68 -4.95 19.24 8.70
C VAL A 68 -4.40 20.54 8.14
N VAL A 69 -3.99 20.56 6.88
CA VAL A 69 -3.46 21.78 6.24
C VAL A 69 -4.47 22.92 6.27
N ARG A 70 -5.76 22.62 6.05
CA ARG A 70 -6.83 23.62 6.15
C ARG A 70 -7.01 24.12 7.58
N GLN A 71 -6.96 23.25 8.58
CA GLN A 71 -7.09 23.60 9.99
C GLN A 71 -5.93 24.49 10.44
N LEU A 72 -4.70 24.08 10.13
CA LEU A 72 -3.48 24.80 10.48
C LEU A 72 -3.33 26.12 9.71
N GLY A 73 -3.94 26.22 8.53
CA GLY A 73 -3.97 27.45 7.75
C GLY A 73 -4.93 28.52 8.26
N GLN A 74 -5.77 28.20 9.24
CA GLN A 74 -6.70 29.16 9.83
C GLN A 74 -6.01 30.10 10.80
N THR A 75 -6.72 31.19 11.14
CA THR A 75 -6.33 32.05 12.23
C THR A 75 -6.24 31.29 13.54
N ASP A 76 -5.08 31.43 14.20
CA ASP A 76 -4.73 30.76 15.44
C ASP A 76 -4.61 29.22 15.30
N GLY A 77 -4.48 28.73 14.06
CA GLY A 77 -4.28 27.31 13.77
C GLY A 77 -2.95 26.76 14.28
N PHE A 78 -1.93 27.61 14.45
CA PHE A 78 -0.70 27.27 15.18
C PHE A 78 -0.67 27.94 16.55
N ASN A 79 -1.02 29.23 16.61
CA ASN A 79 -0.80 30.04 17.80
C ASN A 79 -1.65 29.63 19.03
N ALA A 80 -2.84 29.04 18.83
CA ALA A 80 -3.71 28.63 19.93
C ALA A 80 -3.60 27.13 20.28
N ASP A 81 -2.84 26.35 19.53
CA ASP A 81 -2.69 24.91 19.75
C ASP A 81 -1.35 24.63 20.47
N PRO A 82 -1.36 24.23 21.75
CA PRO A 82 -0.13 24.06 22.53
C PRO A 82 0.77 22.92 22.04
N ASP A 83 0.24 21.95 21.29
CA ASP A 83 1.02 20.80 20.82
C ASP A 83 1.87 21.12 19.59
N ILE A 84 1.52 22.18 18.86
CA ILE A 84 2.16 22.58 17.60
C ILE A 84 2.54 24.06 17.53
N HIS A 85 2.25 24.83 18.59
CA HIS A 85 2.66 26.22 18.74
C HIS A 85 4.16 26.36 18.52
N ILE A 86 4.57 27.39 17.78
CA ILE A 86 5.97 27.65 17.49
C ILE A 86 6.49 28.66 18.51
N PRO A 87 7.30 28.23 19.49
CA PRO A 87 7.90 29.14 20.46
C PRO A 87 8.99 29.98 19.81
N LEU A 88 9.43 31.02 20.53
CA LEU A 88 10.63 31.76 20.13
C LEU A 88 11.86 30.83 20.11
N PRO A 89 12.81 31.05 19.19
CA PRO A 89 14.08 30.35 19.19
C PRO A 89 14.82 30.48 20.52
N ASP A 90 15.50 29.42 20.96
CA ASP A 90 16.17 29.32 22.28
C ASP A 90 17.00 30.55 22.66
N ARG A 91 17.71 31.15 21.70
CA ARG A 91 18.54 32.33 21.96
C ARG A 91 17.72 33.56 22.36
N LEU A 92 16.56 33.74 21.74
CA LEU A 92 15.64 34.84 22.05
C LEU A 92 14.87 34.55 23.33
N ASP A 93 14.53 33.29 23.58
CA ASP A 93 13.86 32.91 24.81
C ASP A 93 14.79 33.06 26.04
N GLN A 94 16.07 32.70 25.92
CA GLN A 94 17.08 32.98 26.95
C GLN A 94 17.25 34.48 27.23
N ALA A 95 17.21 35.31 26.18
CA ALA A 95 17.30 36.76 26.31
C ALA A 95 15.99 37.42 26.77
N ARG A 96 14.87 36.69 26.82
CA ARG A 96 13.53 37.22 27.14
C ARG A 96 13.52 37.98 28.46
N SER A 97 14.18 37.45 29.50
CA SER A 97 14.24 38.09 30.81
C SER A 97 14.96 39.45 30.77
N MET A 98 16.10 39.53 30.10
CA MET A 98 16.88 40.76 29.94
C MET A 98 16.14 41.78 29.07
N LEU A 99 15.54 41.31 27.98
CA LEU A 99 14.76 42.14 27.05
C LEU A 99 13.46 42.63 27.70
N ALA A 100 12.84 41.84 28.57
CA ALA A 100 11.68 42.27 29.35
C ALA A 100 12.03 43.39 30.35
N MET A 101 13.21 43.33 30.98
CA MET A 101 13.67 44.40 31.89
C MET A 101 13.84 45.76 31.21
N VAL A 102 14.15 45.77 29.90
CA VAL A 102 14.26 47.00 29.10
C VAL A 102 12.95 47.36 28.37
N GLY A 103 11.83 46.69 28.71
CA GLY A 103 10.50 46.99 28.16
C GLY A 103 10.20 46.36 26.80
N MET A 104 11.04 45.44 26.30
CA MET A 104 10.87 44.80 24.99
C MET A 104 10.03 43.51 25.01
N GLN A 105 9.40 43.19 26.14
CA GLN A 105 8.57 41.99 26.27
C GLN A 105 7.48 41.93 25.19
N GLN A 106 6.74 43.03 24.97
CA GLN A 106 5.68 43.09 23.97
C GLN A 106 6.20 42.85 22.54
N SER A 107 7.43 43.26 22.24
CA SER A 107 8.04 43.02 20.94
C SER A 107 8.38 41.54 20.71
N LEU A 108 8.74 40.82 21.78
CA LEU A 108 8.96 39.38 21.73
C LEU A 108 7.65 38.62 21.54
N ASP A 109 6.60 39.03 22.24
CA ASP A 109 5.27 38.42 22.10
C ASP A 109 4.70 38.66 20.70
N ASP A 110 4.88 39.86 20.12
CA ASP A 110 4.50 40.16 18.72
C ASP A 110 5.35 39.37 17.71
N LEU A 111 6.63 39.15 17.98
CA LEU A 111 7.48 38.31 17.12
C LEU A 111 6.99 36.86 17.12
N GLU A 112 6.69 36.31 18.29
CA GLU A 112 6.17 34.95 18.47
C GLU A 112 4.83 34.79 17.73
N LEU A 113 3.92 35.76 17.89
CA LEU A 113 2.65 35.79 17.17
C LEU A 113 2.85 35.85 15.64
N ARG A 114 3.78 36.70 15.16
CA ARG A 114 4.09 36.80 13.73
C ARG A 114 4.70 35.52 13.17
N LEU A 115 5.50 34.81 13.95
CA LEU A 115 6.09 33.54 13.57
C LEU A 115 5.01 32.48 13.36
N ASN A 116 4.10 32.35 14.33
CA ASN A 116 2.96 31.43 14.22
C ASN A 116 2.04 31.83 13.05
N ARG A 117 1.76 33.13 12.89
CA ARG A 117 0.98 33.61 11.74
C ARG A 117 1.67 33.36 10.40
N ALA A 118 3.00 33.40 10.34
CA ALA A 118 3.74 33.04 9.14
C ALA A 118 3.57 31.54 8.83
N ALA A 119 3.61 30.68 9.85
CA ALA A 119 3.36 29.24 9.69
C ALA A 119 1.93 28.95 9.22
N GLU A 120 0.93 29.64 9.77
CA GLU A 120 -0.47 29.53 9.31
C GLU A 120 -0.63 29.94 7.84
N LYS A 121 0.09 30.98 7.39
CA LYS A 121 0.09 31.37 5.96
C LYS A 121 0.83 30.37 5.08
N ALA A 122 1.85 29.69 5.60
CA ALA A 122 2.65 28.71 4.87
C ALA A 122 1.97 27.33 4.77
N ALA A 123 1.22 26.92 5.79
CA ALA A 123 0.51 25.63 5.83
C ALA A 123 -0.25 25.29 4.54
N PRO A 124 -1.12 26.16 3.98
CA PRO A 124 -1.85 25.86 2.75
C PRO A 124 -0.96 25.66 1.52
N GLN A 125 0.25 26.22 1.51
CA GLN A 125 1.22 26.06 0.41
C GLN A 125 1.79 24.65 0.36
N ALA A 126 1.86 23.96 1.50
CA ALA A 126 2.33 22.57 1.58
C ALA A 126 1.29 21.55 1.08
N ARG A 127 0.03 21.97 0.84
CA ARG A 127 -1.06 21.05 0.44
C ARG A 127 -0.71 20.23 -0.81
N GLU A 128 -0.21 20.88 -1.85
CA GLU A 128 0.10 20.22 -3.13
C GLU A 128 1.24 19.21 -2.95
N LEU A 129 2.28 19.57 -2.19
CA LEU A 129 3.39 18.68 -1.87
C LEU A 129 2.93 17.38 -1.18
N PHE A 130 1.98 17.49 -0.23
CA PHE A 130 1.41 16.29 0.42
C PHE A 130 0.59 15.44 -0.55
N ILE A 131 -0.23 16.05 -1.39
CA ILE A 131 -1.04 15.32 -2.38
C ILE A 131 -0.12 14.56 -3.35
N GLU A 132 0.91 15.22 -3.87
CA GLU A 132 1.90 14.61 -4.75
C GLU A 132 2.62 13.44 -4.08
N ALA A 133 3.06 13.62 -2.83
CA ALA A 133 3.72 12.56 -2.06
C ALA A 133 2.80 11.34 -1.84
N ILE A 134 1.53 11.57 -1.50
CA ILE A 134 0.55 10.48 -1.31
C ILE A 134 0.28 9.74 -2.63
N GLN A 135 0.20 10.46 -3.74
CA GLN A 135 0.02 9.86 -5.05
C GLN A 135 1.21 8.97 -5.44
N ALA A 136 2.43 9.42 -5.12
CA ALA A 136 3.68 8.73 -5.41
C ALA A 136 3.93 7.45 -4.59
N LEU A 137 3.19 7.21 -3.49
CA LEU A 137 3.34 6.00 -2.68
C LEU A 137 3.14 4.73 -3.51
N THR A 138 4.00 3.73 -3.34
CA THR A 138 3.83 2.42 -3.95
C THR A 138 2.81 1.58 -3.17
N LEU A 139 2.35 0.47 -3.75
CA LEU A 139 1.47 -0.47 -3.03
C LEU A 139 2.17 -1.02 -1.77
N ASP A 140 3.48 -1.27 -1.85
CA ASP A 140 4.27 -1.77 -0.73
C ASP A 140 4.37 -0.74 0.41
N ASP A 141 4.59 0.54 0.08
CA ASP A 141 4.62 1.64 1.07
C ASP A 141 3.27 1.74 1.80
N VAL A 142 2.17 1.69 1.04
CA VAL A 142 0.82 1.76 1.60
C VAL A 142 0.53 0.56 2.50
N MET A 143 0.95 -0.64 2.09
CA MET A 143 0.80 -1.85 2.90
C MET A 143 1.69 -1.84 4.15
N ALA A 144 2.86 -1.19 4.11
CA ALA A 144 3.70 -0.98 5.28
C ALA A 144 3.01 -0.04 6.29
N ILE A 145 2.45 1.08 5.82
CA ILE A 145 1.67 2.00 6.66
C ILE A 145 0.45 1.30 7.26
N TYR A 146 -0.27 0.51 6.47
CA TYR A 146 -1.45 -0.22 6.93
C TYR A 146 -1.15 -1.23 8.05
N LYS A 147 0.01 -1.90 7.99
CA LYS A 147 0.45 -2.86 9.02
C LYS A 147 0.93 -2.19 10.30
N GLY A 148 1.26 -0.89 10.24
CA GLY A 148 1.83 -0.13 11.35
C GLY A 148 3.31 -0.44 11.60
N PRO A 149 3.97 0.34 12.47
CA PRO A 149 5.34 0.10 12.93
C PRO A 149 5.46 -1.15 13.82
#